data_AF-A0A9D7VRQ7-F1
#
_entry.id   AF-A0A9D7VRQ7-F1
#
_cell.length_a   1.000
_cell.length_b   1.000
_cell.length_c   1.000
_cell.angle_alpha   90.00
_cell.angle_beta   90.00
_cell.angle_gamma   90.00
#
_symmetry.space_group_name_H-M   'P 1'
#
loop_
_entity.id
_entity.type
_entity.pdbx_description
1 polymer ?
#
loop_
_entity_poly.entity_id
_entity_poly.type
_entity_poly.pdbx_seq_one_letter_code
_entity_poly.pdbx_strand_id
1 'polypeptide(L)'
;MSIAVWRVLASLKGTDQGLTVGELARSCLANQPAISKTVDKLVEQGLLERNADTDDRRRVWVRLTPAGEQRADSLIARAMDHQTRLLDALGPENADILKAALTQLIDRAP
;
A
#
# COMPACT_ATOMS: atom_id res chain seq x y z
N MET A 1 14.33 2.83 -2.18
CA MET A 1 13.31 2.22 -1.30
C MET A 1 12.72 1.02 -2.01
N SER A 2 12.48 -0.09 -1.32
CA SER A 2 11.88 -1.30 -1.92
C SER A 2 10.43 -1.05 -2.33
N ILE A 3 10.00 -1.60 -3.47
CA ILE A 3 8.60 -1.54 -3.92
C ILE A 3 7.64 -2.18 -2.91
N ALA A 4 8.10 -3.21 -2.18
CA ALA A 4 7.30 -3.87 -1.15
C ALA A 4 7.06 -2.96 0.06
N VAL A 5 8.09 -2.22 0.50
CA VAL A 5 7.95 -1.25 1.61
C VAL A 5 6.97 -0.15 1.22
N TRP A 6 7.14 0.40 0.02
CA TRP A 6 6.20 1.38 -0.53
C TRP A 6 4.77 0.86 -0.55
N ARG A 7 4.54 -0.32 -1.14
CA ARG A 7 3.20 -0.91 -1.24
C ARG A 7 2.57 -1.21 0.11
N VAL A 8 3.33 -1.68 1.09
CA VAL A 8 2.80 -1.92 2.46
C VAL A 8 2.33 -0.61 3.09
N LEU A 9 3.16 0.43 3.08
CA LEU A 9 2.80 1.72 3.67
C LEU A 9 1.62 2.36 2.93
N ALA A 10 1.63 2.34 1.59
CA ALA A 10 0.55 2.87 0.78
C ALA A 10 -0.76 2.11 0.96
N SER A 11 -0.73 0.77 1.11
CA SER A 11 -1.92 -0.06 1.30
C SER A 11 -2.58 0.15 2.67
N LEU A 12 -1.82 0.55 3.68
CA LEU A 12 -2.33 0.84 5.03
C LEU A 12 -2.86 2.27 5.17
N LYS A 13 -2.46 3.19 4.29
CA LYS A 13 -2.89 4.57 4.35
C LYS A 13 -4.41 4.67 4.13
N GLY A 14 -5.08 5.37 5.04
CA GLY A 14 -6.54 5.56 4.98
C GLY A 14 -7.35 4.34 5.42
N THR A 15 -6.70 3.32 6.01
CA THR A 15 -7.40 2.19 6.63
C THR A 15 -7.64 2.51 8.11
N ASP A 16 -8.87 2.36 8.58
CA ASP A 16 -9.18 2.59 10.00
C ASP A 16 -8.57 1.47 10.85
N GLN A 17 -9.01 0.23 10.64
CA GLN A 17 -8.61 -0.94 11.44
C GLN A 17 -7.21 -1.49 11.10
N GLY A 18 -6.62 -1.04 9.99
CA GLY A 18 -5.44 -1.68 9.42
C GLY A 18 -5.80 -2.88 8.54
N LEU A 19 -4.78 -3.66 8.18
CA LEU A 19 -4.92 -4.84 7.33
C LEU A 19 -4.19 -6.04 7.95
N THR A 20 -4.72 -7.23 7.74
CA THR A 20 -3.99 -8.47 8.05
C THR A 20 -2.82 -8.67 7.08
N VAL A 21 -1.85 -9.51 7.46
CA VAL A 21 -0.73 -9.87 6.56
C VAL A 21 -1.23 -10.53 5.26
N GLY A 22 -2.33 -11.29 5.33
CA GLY A 22 -2.96 -11.90 4.14
C GLY A 22 -3.58 -10.86 3.20
N GLU A 23 -4.25 -9.84 3.74
CA GLU A 23 -4.77 -8.72 2.95
C GLU A 23 -3.64 -7.89 2.35
N LEU A 24 -2.60 -7.58 3.13
CA LEU A 24 -1.41 -6.89 2.64
C LEU A 24 -0.72 -7.66 1.51
N ALA A 25 -0.64 -8.99 1.60
CA ALA A 25 -0.11 -9.85 0.53
C ALA A 25 -0.88 -9.64 -0.79
N ARG A 26 -2.22 -9.64 -0.73
CA ARG A 26 -3.07 -9.36 -1.90
C ARG A 26 -2.86 -7.95 -2.43
N SER A 27 -2.97 -6.92 -1.59
CA SER A 27 -2.83 -5.52 -1.99
C SER A 27 -1.43 -5.19 -2.55
N CYS A 28 -0.39 -5.83 -2.00
CA CYS A 28 0.99 -5.61 -2.44
C CYS A 28 1.38 -6.44 -3.67
N LEU A 29 0.49 -7.32 -4.17
CA LEU A 29 0.77 -8.30 -5.23
C LEU A 29 2.02 -9.14 -4.91
N ALA A 30 2.11 -9.63 -3.68
CA ALA A 30 3.26 -10.36 -3.16
C ALA A 30 2.83 -11.55 -2.29
N ASN A 31 3.71 -12.53 -2.11
CA ASN A 31 3.40 -13.66 -1.22
C ASN A 31 3.44 -13.25 0.26
N GLN A 32 2.70 -14.00 1.08
CA GLN A 32 2.55 -13.72 2.50
C GLN A 32 3.88 -13.74 3.29
N PRO A 33 4.83 -14.69 3.04
CA PRO A 33 6.13 -14.67 3.73
C PRO A 33 6.95 -13.40 3.48
N ALA A 34 6.96 -12.90 2.22
CA ALA A 34 7.67 -11.68 1.88
C ALA A 34 7.05 -10.44 2.55
N ILE A 35 5.72 -10.38 2.61
CA ILE A 35 5.02 -9.31 3.32
C ILE A 35 5.23 -9.40 4.82
N SER A 36 5.16 -10.59 5.43
CA SER A 36 5.45 -10.76 6.86
C SER A 36 6.82 -10.19 7.21
N LYS A 37 7.86 -10.59 6.47
CA LYS A 37 9.23 -10.10 6.66
C LYS A 37 9.36 -8.59 6.45
N THR A 38 8.58 -8.01 5.53
CA THR A 38 8.56 -6.57 5.31
C THR A 38 7.89 -5.85 6.48
N VAL A 39 6.77 -6.38 6.97
CA VAL A 39 6.07 -5.85 8.15
C VAL A 39 6.96 -5.93 9.38
N ASP A 40 7.63 -7.06 9.63
CA ASP A 40 8.56 -7.24 10.76
C ASP A 40 9.60 -6.11 10.80
N LYS A 41 10.26 -5.86 9.66
CA LYS A 41 11.25 -4.77 9.54
C LYS A 41 10.67 -3.38 9.77
N LEU A 42 9.45 -3.14 9.34
CA LEU A 42 8.81 -1.83 9.51
C LEU A 42 8.28 -1.63 10.94
N VAL A 43 7.91 -2.71 11.63
CA VAL A 43 7.62 -2.71 13.07
C VAL A 43 8.89 -2.43 13.87
N GLU A 44 10.01 -3.10 13.54
CA GLU A 44 11.32 -2.82 14.14
C GLU A 44 11.76 -1.37 13.97
N GLN A 45 11.37 -0.73 12.86
CA GLN A 45 11.62 0.69 12.59
C GLN A 45 10.62 1.65 13.26
N GLY A 46 9.62 1.14 14.00
CA GLY A 46 8.58 1.93 14.64
C GLY A 46 7.59 2.58 13.66
N LEU A 47 7.55 2.12 12.40
CA LEU A 47 6.65 2.64 11.37
C LEU A 47 5.31 1.90 11.33
N LEU A 48 5.30 0.64 11.79
CA LEU A 48 4.10 -0.17 11.89
C LEU A 48 3.92 -0.72 13.30
N GLU A 49 2.69 -1.06 13.64
CA GLU A 49 2.34 -1.82 14.84
C GLU A 49 1.43 -3.01 14.50
N ARG A 50 1.43 -4.01 15.38
CA ARG A 50 0.60 -5.21 15.28
C ARG A 50 -0.32 -5.31 16.48
N ASN A 51 -1.62 -5.30 16.22
CA ASN A 51 -2.63 -5.37 17.26
C ASN A 51 -3.42 -6.66 17.10
N ALA A 52 -3.46 -7.48 18.15
CA ALA A 52 -4.33 -8.65 18.17
C ALA A 52 -5.79 -8.19 18.16
N ASP A 53 -6.62 -8.86 17.39
CA ASP A 53 -8.06 -8.62 17.38
C ASP A 53 -8.65 -8.96 18.76
N THR A 54 -9.59 -8.12 19.23
CA THR A 54 -10.24 -8.28 20.54
C THR A 54 -11.20 -9.47 20.58
N ASP A 55 -11.76 -9.85 19.43
CA ASP A 55 -12.79 -10.88 19.31
C ASP A 55 -12.21 -12.22 18.83
N ASP A 56 -11.16 -12.21 17.99
CA ASP A 56 -10.41 -13.41 17.61
C ASP A 56 -8.89 -13.19 17.67
N ARG A 57 -8.26 -13.61 18.78
CA ARG A 57 -6.81 -13.50 19.01
C ARG A 57 -5.93 -14.15 17.93
N ARG A 58 -6.49 -14.97 17.04
CA ARG A 58 -5.75 -15.53 15.89
C ARG A 58 -5.61 -14.53 14.74
N ARG A 59 -6.40 -13.45 14.72
CA ARG A 59 -6.27 -12.34 13.77
C ARG A 59 -5.36 -11.27 14.34
N VAL A 60 -4.42 -10.84 13.51
CA VAL A 60 -3.47 -9.77 13.82
C VAL A 60 -3.61 -8.69 12.76
N TRP A 61 -3.98 -7.50 13.22
CA TRP A 61 -4.08 -6.29 12.41
C TRP A 61 -2.74 -5.59 12.36
N VAL A 62 -2.31 -5.17 11.18
CA VAL A 62 -1.14 -4.32 10.97
C VAL A 62 -1.63 -2.91 10.69
N ARG A 63 -1.08 -1.93 11.40
CA ARG A 63 -1.44 -0.51 11.27
C ARG A 63 -0.21 0.37 11.14
N LEU A 64 -0.39 1.55 10.56
CA LEU A 64 0.61 2.62 10.61
C LEU A 64 0.66 3.22 12.01
N THR A 65 1.86 3.46 12.50
CA THR A 65 2.07 4.36 13.65
C THR A 65 2.00 5.81 13.17
N PRO A 66 1.97 6.82 14.07
CA PRO A 66 2.08 8.22 13.64
C PRO A 66 3.34 8.52 12.81
N ALA A 67 4.46 7.86 13.09
CA ALA A 67 5.68 7.96 12.29
C ALA A 67 5.52 7.26 10.92
N GLY A 68 4.83 6.12 10.91
CA GLY A 68 4.41 5.42 9.69
C GLY A 68 3.56 6.29 8.77
N GLU A 69 2.57 6.98 9.33
CA GLU A 69 1.68 7.89 8.61
C GLU A 69 2.46 9.00 7.90
N GLN A 70 3.33 9.71 8.63
CA GLN A 70 4.18 10.76 8.04
C GLN A 70 5.08 10.21 6.93
N ARG A 71 5.60 8.99 7.12
CA ARG A 71 6.43 8.34 6.12
C ARG A 71 5.62 7.96 4.89
N ALA A 72 4.41 7.44 5.05
CA ALA A 72 3.50 7.10 3.97
C ALA A 72 3.13 8.36 3.16
N ASP A 73 2.77 9.46 3.83
CA ASP A 73 2.41 10.73 3.18
C ASP A 73 3.54 11.26 2.29
N SER A 74 4.77 11.30 2.81
CA SER A 74 5.94 11.72 2.04
C SER A 74 6.18 10.85 0.80
N LEU A 75 5.93 9.55 0.89
CA LEU A 75 6.11 8.64 -0.23
C LEU A 75 4.98 8.75 -1.25
N ILE A 76 3.75 8.92 -0.79
CA ILE A 76 2.56 9.10 -1.64
C ILE A 76 2.69 10.38 -2.44
N ALA A 77 3.07 11.49 -1.82
CA ALA A 77 3.31 12.74 -2.53
C ALA A 77 4.35 12.55 -3.66
N ARG A 78 5.47 11.89 -3.37
CA ARG A 78 6.51 11.61 -4.39
C ARG A 78 6.03 10.70 -5.51
N ALA A 79 5.19 9.72 -5.20
CA ALA A 79 4.60 8.83 -6.19
C ALA A 79 3.62 9.58 -7.10
N MET A 80 2.79 10.45 -6.52
CA MET A 80 1.89 11.32 -7.26
C MET A 80 2.66 12.29 -8.18
N ASP A 81 3.69 12.95 -7.68
CA ASP A 81 4.54 13.84 -8.49
C ASP A 81 5.22 13.10 -9.66
N HIS A 82 5.65 11.86 -9.41
CA HIS A 82 6.21 11.03 -10.48
C HIS A 82 5.14 10.65 -11.51
N GLN A 83 3.96 10.24 -11.06
CA GLN A 83 2.84 9.91 -11.93
C GLN A 83 2.41 11.09 -12.79
N THR A 84 2.26 12.28 -12.20
CA THR A 84 1.91 13.52 -12.92
C THR A 84 2.89 13.78 -14.05
N ARG A 85 4.20 13.77 -13.77
CA ARG A 85 5.23 13.99 -14.81
C ARG A 85 5.20 12.97 -15.95
N LEU A 86 4.87 11.72 -15.66
CA LEU A 86 4.75 10.68 -16.69
C LEU A 86 3.51 10.89 -17.56
N LEU A 87 2.39 11.26 -16.96
CA LEU A 87 1.14 11.52 -17.68
C LEU A 87 1.19 12.82 -18.49
N ASP A 88 1.90 13.84 -18.01
CA ASP A 88 2.11 15.10 -18.73
C ASP A 88 2.79 14.86 -20.09
N ALA A 89 3.69 13.88 -20.19
CA ALA A 89 4.36 13.52 -21.44
C ALA A 89 3.40 12.91 -22.49
N LEU A 90 2.25 12.36 -22.05
CA LEU A 90 1.21 11.82 -22.94
C LEU A 90 0.18 12.89 -23.35
N GLY A 91 0.07 13.98 -22.57
CA GLY A 91 -1.03 14.93 -22.65
C GLY A 91 -2.30 14.40 -21.98
N PRO A 92 -3.22 15.30 -21.57
CA PRO A 92 -4.37 14.95 -20.74
C PRO A 92 -5.31 13.93 -21.40
N GLU A 93 -5.57 14.06 -22.70
CA GLU A 93 -6.48 13.16 -23.44
C GLU A 93 -5.97 11.71 -23.46
N ASN A 94 -4.72 11.50 -23.86
CA ASN A 94 -4.13 10.15 -23.91
C ASN A 94 -3.96 9.56 -22.51
N ALA A 95 -3.63 10.39 -21.50
CA ALA A 95 -3.57 9.97 -20.12
C ALA A 95 -4.93 9.44 -19.62
N ASP A 96 -6.03 10.10 -19.98
CA ASP A 96 -7.38 9.67 -19.61
C ASP A 96 -7.79 8.39 -20.34
N ILE A 97 -7.48 8.27 -21.63
CA ILE A 97 -7.69 7.03 -22.41
C ILE A 97 -6.95 5.86 -21.78
N LEU A 98 -5.67 6.04 -21.42
CA LEU A 98 -4.86 5.00 -20.78
C LEU A 98 -5.46 4.56 -19.45
N LYS A 99 -5.85 5.52 -18.59
CA LYS A 99 -6.47 5.21 -17.28
C LYS A 99 -7.79 4.47 -17.45
N ALA A 100 -8.63 4.89 -18.40
CA ALA A 100 -9.90 4.23 -18.68
C ALA A 100 -9.67 2.77 -19.14
N ALA A 101 -8.71 2.54 -20.04
CA ALA A 101 -8.37 1.20 -20.50
C ALA A 101 -7.84 0.30 -19.37
N LEU A 102 -6.96 0.82 -18.50
CA LEU A 102 -6.46 0.08 -17.34
C LEU A 102 -7.56 -0.25 -16.34
N THR A 103 -8.49 0.69 -16.08
CA THR A 103 -9.63 0.49 -15.18
C THR A 103 -10.53 -0.64 -15.69
N GLN A 104 -10.83 -0.66 -16.99
CA GLN A 104 -11.60 -1.75 -17.60
C GLN A 104 -10.94 -3.12 -17.45
N LEU A 105 -9.59 -3.19 -17.47
CA LEU A 105 -8.88 -4.45 -17.24
C LEU A 105 -8.94 -4.89 -15.78
N ILE A 106 -8.86 -3.94 -14.84
CA ILE A 106 -8.96 -4.21 -13.40
C ILE A 106 -10.36 -4.71 -13.05
N ASP A 107 -11.41 -4.06 -13.55
CA ASP A 107 -12.81 -4.42 -13.27
C ASP A 107 -13.22 -5.79 -13.87
N ARG A 108 -12.49 -6.26 -14.89
CA ARG A 108 -12.71 -7.56 -15.53
C ARG A 108 -11.83 -8.67 -14.97
N ALA A 109 -10.83 -8.34 -14.14
CA ALA A 109 -9.99 -9.34 -13.52
C ALA A 109 -10.82 -10.11 -12.48
N PRO A 110 -10.80 -11.46 -12.50
CA PRO A 110 -11.56 -12.29 -11.56
C PRO A 110 -11.04 -12.22 -10.12
#